data_AF-A0A9Q6Z919-F1
#
_entry.id   AF-A0A9Q6Z919-F1
#
_cell.length_a   1.000
_cell.length_b   1.000
_cell.length_c   1.000
_cell.angle_alpha   90.00
_cell.angle_beta   90.00
_cell.angle_gamma   90.00
#
_symmetry.space_group_name_H-M   'P 1'
#
loop_
_entity.id
_entity.type
_entity.pdbx_description
1 polymer ?
#
loop_
_entity_poly.entity_id
_entity_poly.type
_entity_poly.pdbx_seq_one_letter_code
_entity_poly.pdbx_strand_id
1 'polypeptide(L)'
;MSTTVIFNREMKKYLSSDNTEIIKLLNSRFRESNSKTYNAFFDSFLFDYGIISFNSAPLLHKNKYIPYLNCEENNIFDEKKGITDLSDKAHTLTECEKIFANYFISKFVKLSPERILKFDYNNKVV
;
A
#
# COMPACT_ATOMS: atom_id res chain seq x y z
N MET A 1 -17.15 -8.25 6.76
CA MET A 1 -16.92 -7.64 5.43
C MET A 1 -16.19 -6.33 5.69
N SER A 2 -14.86 -6.29 5.56
CA SER A 2 -14.11 -5.05 5.72
C SER A 2 -14.33 -4.23 4.46
N THR A 3 -15.20 -3.23 4.53
CA THR A 3 -15.45 -2.34 3.41
C THR A 3 -14.36 -1.28 3.44
N THR A 4 -13.22 -1.54 2.80
CA THR A 4 -12.07 -0.61 2.67
C THR A 4 -12.39 0.56 1.74
N VAL A 5 -13.54 1.21 1.99
CA VAL A 5 -14.16 2.21 1.11
C VAL A 5 -13.29 3.44 0.99
N ILE A 6 -12.72 3.91 2.11
CA ILE A 6 -11.93 5.13 2.15
C ILE A 6 -10.62 4.88 1.42
N PHE A 7 -9.95 3.78 1.72
CA PHE A 7 -8.72 3.40 1.01
C PHE A 7 -8.94 3.34 -0.50
N ASN A 8 -9.96 2.59 -0.94
CA ASN A 8 -10.28 2.45 -2.36
C ASN A 8 -10.57 3.79 -3.03
N ARG A 9 -11.30 4.68 -2.35
CA ARG A 9 -11.63 6.01 -2.87
C ARG A 9 -10.41 6.89 -3.04
N GLU A 10 -9.54 6.95 -2.02
CA GLU A 10 -8.33 7.78 -2.08
C GLU A 10 -7.34 7.25 -3.14
N MET A 11 -7.14 5.93 -3.23
CA MET A 11 -6.28 5.34 -4.26
C MET A 11 -6.84 5.53 -5.67
N LYS A 12 -8.17 5.41 -5.87
CA LYS A 12 -8.81 5.72 -7.15
C LYS A 12 -8.56 7.17 -7.56
N LYS A 13 -8.70 8.11 -6.62
CA LYS A 13 -8.46 9.54 -6.86
C LYS A 13 -7.02 9.79 -7.30
N TYR A 14 -6.05 9.20 -6.59
CA TYR A 14 -4.63 9.28 -6.95
C TYR A 14 -4.36 8.72 -8.36
N LEU A 15 -4.83 7.52 -8.66
CA LEU A 15 -4.58 6.86 -9.94
C LEU A 15 -5.34 7.47 -11.13
N SER A 16 -6.33 8.32 -10.86
CA SER A 16 -7.05 9.10 -11.86
C SER A 16 -6.49 10.52 -12.05
N SER A 17 -5.43 10.89 -11.30
CA SER A 17 -4.78 12.21 -11.38
C SER A 17 -3.73 12.28 -12.50
N ASP A 18 -2.85 13.28 -12.46
CA ASP A 18 -1.83 13.54 -13.50
C ASP A 18 -1.08 12.29 -13.93
N ASN A 19 -0.86 12.17 -15.24
CA ASN A 19 -0.47 10.92 -15.90
C ASN A 19 1.06 10.66 -15.80
N THR A 20 1.57 10.58 -14.58
CA THR A 20 2.96 10.21 -14.29
C THR A 20 3.24 8.77 -14.73
N GLU A 21 4.51 8.45 -14.99
CA GLU A 21 4.90 7.10 -15.41
C GLU A 21 4.57 6.04 -14.36
N ILE A 22 4.72 6.35 -13.07
CA ILE A 22 4.30 5.47 -11.97
C ILE A 22 2.78 5.21 -12.03
N ILE A 23 1.97 6.25 -12.22
CA ILE A 23 0.51 6.07 -12.30
C ILE A 23 0.12 5.22 -13.52
N LYS A 24 0.77 5.42 -14.67
CA LYS A 24 0.58 4.55 -15.86
C LYS A 24 0.90 3.10 -15.57
N LEU A 25 2.04 2.86 -14.91
CA LEU A 25 2.50 1.52 -14.56
C LEU A 25 1.53 0.84 -13.58
N LEU A 26 1.15 1.53 -12.49
CA LEU A 26 0.19 1.01 -11.52
C LEU A 26 -1.18 0.74 -12.14
N ASN A 27 -1.67 1.61 -13.04
CA ASN A 27 -2.90 1.38 -13.78
C ASN A 27 -2.80 0.19 -14.77
N SER A 28 -1.63 -0.06 -15.36
CA SER A 28 -1.40 -1.27 -16.16
C SER A 28 -1.48 -2.52 -15.28
N ARG A 29 -0.71 -2.54 -14.18
CA ARG A 29 -0.70 -3.65 -13.22
C ARG A 29 -2.07 -3.93 -12.62
N PHE A 30 -2.83 -2.90 -12.29
CA PHE A 30 -4.18 -3.06 -11.79
C PHE A 30 -5.07 -3.79 -12.79
N ARG A 31 -5.05 -3.36 -14.07
CA ARG A 31 -5.81 -4.00 -15.15
C ARG A 31 -5.38 -5.45 -15.40
N GLU A 32 -4.08 -5.73 -15.30
CA GLU A 32 -3.51 -7.09 -15.46
C GLU A 32 -3.88 -8.02 -14.28
N SER A 33 -4.04 -7.47 -13.07
CA SER A 33 -4.25 -8.27 -11.85
C SER A 33 -5.62 -8.93 -11.70
N ASN A 34 -6.61 -8.57 -12.54
CA ASN A 34 -8.03 -8.96 -12.38
C ASN A 34 -8.67 -8.58 -11.01
N SER A 35 -8.02 -7.72 -10.22
CA SER A 35 -8.52 -7.28 -8.92
C SER A 35 -9.78 -6.41 -9.07
N LYS A 36 -10.80 -6.68 -8.25
CA LYS A 36 -12.07 -5.91 -8.26
C LYS A 36 -11.99 -4.59 -7.49
N THR A 37 -11.02 -4.45 -6.59
CA THR A 37 -10.84 -3.27 -5.74
C THR A 37 -9.37 -2.88 -5.66
N TYR A 38 -9.08 -1.61 -5.40
CA TYR A 38 -7.71 -1.14 -5.21
C TYR A 38 -7.08 -1.74 -3.97
N ASN A 39 -7.83 -1.97 -2.90
CA ASN A 39 -7.32 -2.60 -1.69
C ASN A 39 -6.84 -4.03 -1.97
N ALA A 40 -7.62 -4.86 -2.68
CA ALA A 40 -7.20 -6.21 -3.05
C ALA A 40 -5.98 -6.20 -3.99
N PHE A 41 -5.96 -5.25 -4.94
CA PHE A 41 -4.81 -5.06 -5.81
C PHE A 41 -3.55 -4.69 -5.04
N PHE A 42 -3.61 -3.66 -4.19
CA PHE A 42 -2.44 -3.18 -3.45
C PHE A 42 -2.00 -4.18 -2.38
N ASP A 43 -2.89 -4.99 -1.82
CA ASP A 43 -2.50 -6.09 -0.93
C ASP A 43 -1.60 -7.10 -1.65
N SER A 44 -2.05 -7.64 -2.79
CA SER A 44 -1.25 -8.58 -3.59
C SER A 44 -0.01 -7.92 -4.20
N PHE A 45 -0.18 -6.74 -4.81
CA PHE A 45 0.89 -6.03 -5.47
C PHE A 45 1.98 -5.63 -4.49
N LEU A 46 1.66 -5.13 -3.30
CA LEU A 46 2.71 -4.71 -2.36
C LEU A 46 3.39 -5.93 -1.71
N PHE A 47 2.68 -7.05 -1.55
CA PHE A 47 3.24 -8.31 -1.07
C PHE A 47 4.38 -8.80 -1.96
N ASP A 48 4.18 -8.83 -3.28
CA ASP A 48 5.19 -9.23 -4.26
C ASP A 48 6.45 -8.33 -4.24
N TYR A 49 6.36 -7.17 -3.60
CA TYR A 49 7.41 -6.15 -3.53
C TYR A 49 7.91 -5.94 -2.08
N GLY A 50 7.72 -6.94 -1.22
CA GLY A 50 8.31 -7.00 0.11
C GLY A 50 7.54 -6.25 1.21
N ILE A 51 6.30 -5.83 0.95
CA ILE A 51 5.40 -5.30 1.99
C ILE A 51 4.45 -6.43 2.41
N ILE A 52 4.81 -7.14 3.47
CA ILE A 52 4.12 -8.35 3.93
C ILE A 52 2.66 -8.07 4.30
N SER A 53 2.39 -6.96 4.98
CA SER A 53 1.02 -6.54 5.30
C SER A 53 0.93 -5.07 5.68
N PHE A 54 -0.24 -4.48 5.48
CA PHE A 54 -0.63 -3.20 6.08
C PHE A 54 -1.98 -3.37 6.76
N ASN A 55 -2.02 -3.29 8.09
CA ASN A 55 -3.21 -3.59 8.87
C ASN A 55 -3.25 -2.78 10.15
N SER A 56 -4.35 -2.84 10.89
CA SER A 56 -4.56 -2.05 12.09
C SER A 56 -4.71 -2.96 13.31
N ALA A 57 -3.83 -2.79 14.30
CA ALA A 57 -3.88 -3.55 15.54
C ALA A 57 -4.88 -2.92 16.51
N PRO A 58 -5.82 -3.69 17.11
CA PRO A 58 -6.80 -3.12 18.04
C PRO A 58 -6.14 -2.72 19.35
N LEU A 59 -6.60 -1.63 19.95
CA LEU A 59 -6.32 -1.32 21.36
C LEU A 59 -7.46 -1.82 22.24
N LEU A 60 -7.11 -2.56 23.29
CA LEU A 60 -8.06 -3.12 24.24
C LEU A 60 -9.04 -2.04 24.75
N HIS A 61 -10.33 -2.37 24.68
CA HIS A 61 -11.47 -1.60 25.21
C HIS A 61 -11.83 -0.28 24.53
N LYS A 62 -11.28 0.02 23.34
CA LYS A 62 -11.72 1.17 22.53
C LYS A 62 -11.85 0.70 21.09
N ASN A 63 -12.87 1.15 20.36
CA ASN A 63 -13.02 0.93 18.90
C ASN A 63 -11.96 1.72 18.12
N LYS A 64 -10.70 1.54 18.50
CA LYS A 64 -9.53 2.27 18.02
C LYS A 64 -8.40 1.29 17.74
N TYR A 65 -7.60 1.66 16.76
CA TYR A 65 -6.59 0.81 16.16
C TYR A 65 -5.33 1.62 15.89
N ILE A 66 -4.18 0.95 15.92
CA ILE A 66 -2.90 1.51 15.49
C ILE A 66 -2.59 0.94 14.11
N PRO A 67 -2.55 1.76 13.05
CA PRO A 67 -2.17 1.30 11.72
C PRO A 67 -0.68 0.99 11.70
N TYR A 68 -0.32 -0.17 11.17
CA TYR A 68 1.06 -0.62 11.05
C TYR A 68 1.34 -1.20 9.65
N LEU A 69 2.62 -1.22 9.31
CA LEU A 69 3.18 -1.83 8.12
C LEU A 69 4.17 -2.93 8.55
N ASN A 70 4.11 -4.10 7.92
CA ASN A 70 5.13 -5.14 8.11
C ASN A 70 5.90 -5.31 6.81
N CYS A 71 7.23 -5.16 6.85
CA CYS A 71 8.08 -5.18 5.67
C CYS A 71 9.16 -6.26 5.72
N GLU A 72 9.54 -6.76 4.56
CA GLU A 72 10.80 -7.46 4.34
C GLU A 72 11.99 -6.48 4.32
N GLU A 73 13.20 -7.03 4.40
CA GLU A 73 14.43 -6.24 4.45
C GLU A 73 14.69 -5.45 3.17
N ASN A 74 14.36 -6.04 2.02
CA ASN A 74 14.52 -5.42 0.71
C ASN A 74 13.15 -5.14 0.11
N ASN A 75 12.37 -4.23 0.72
CA ASN A 75 11.07 -3.83 0.21
C ASN A 75 11.15 -2.62 -0.73
N ILE A 76 10.13 -2.45 -1.57
CA ILE A 76 10.06 -1.38 -2.59
C ILE A 76 10.13 0.04 -2.03
N PHE A 77 9.80 0.25 -0.76
CA PHE A 77 9.77 1.56 -0.11
C PHE A 77 10.99 1.88 0.75
N ASP A 78 12.00 0.99 0.74
CA ASP A 78 13.21 1.06 1.56
C ASP A 78 12.89 1.24 3.05
N GLU A 79 11.76 0.67 3.50
CA GLU A 79 11.34 0.71 4.89
C GLU A 79 12.14 -0.26 5.74
N LYS A 80 12.18 -0.01 7.05
CA LYS A 80 12.80 -0.92 8.00
C LYS A 80 12.06 -2.27 7.99
N LYS A 81 12.83 -3.36 7.98
CA LYS A 81 12.32 -4.73 8.17
C LYS A 81 11.49 -4.86 9.45
N GLY A 82 10.41 -5.62 9.36
CA GLY A 82 9.50 -5.92 10.47
C GLY A 82 8.34 -4.93 10.57
N ILE A 83 7.71 -4.90 11.74
CA ILE A 83 6.52 -4.10 12.02
C ILE A 83 6.92 -2.66 12.38
N THR A 84 6.33 -1.70 11.67
CA THR A 84 6.45 -0.26 11.93
C THR A 84 5.06 0.36 12.03
N ASP A 85 4.78 1.02 13.14
CA ASP A 85 3.54 1.79 13.32
C ASP A 85 3.58 3.03 12.42
N LEU A 86 2.50 3.26 11.68
CA LEU A 86 2.34 4.44 10.83
C LEU A 86 1.79 5.65 11.59
N SER A 87 1.52 5.48 12.89
CA SER A 87 0.98 6.51 13.77
C SER A 87 1.37 6.24 15.23
N ASP A 88 1.69 7.30 15.96
CA ASP A 88 1.91 7.29 17.41
C ASP A 88 0.59 7.26 18.22
N LYS A 89 -0.54 7.45 17.53
CA LYS A 89 -1.89 7.54 18.12
C LYS A 89 -2.82 6.48 17.58
N ALA A 90 -3.85 6.21 18.38
CA ALA A 90 -4.96 5.33 18.10
C ALA A 90 -6.07 6.02 17.29
N HIS A 91 -6.53 5.35 16.23
CA HIS A 91 -7.45 5.88 15.22
C HIS A 91 -8.66 4.96 15.02
N THR A 92 -9.75 5.48 14.46
CA THR A 92 -10.84 4.65 13.92
C THR A 92 -10.36 3.87 12.68
N LEU A 93 -11.08 2.81 12.28
CA LEU A 93 -10.74 2.06 11.05
C LEU A 93 -10.72 2.96 9.81
N THR A 94 -11.69 3.87 9.69
CA THR A 94 -11.77 4.86 8.60
C THR A 94 -10.53 5.76 8.54
N GLU A 95 -10.06 6.23 9.70
CA GLU A 95 -8.84 7.02 9.79
C GLU A 95 -7.59 6.18 9.44
N CYS A 96 -7.53 4.92 9.87
CA CYS A 96 -6.46 4.00 9.49
C CYS A 96 -6.41 3.80 7.97
N GLU A 97 -7.55 3.56 7.32
CA GLU A 97 -7.63 3.46 5.85
C GLU A 97 -7.09 4.70 5.14
N LYS A 98 -7.40 5.88 5.68
CA LYS A 98 -6.88 7.15 5.15
C LYS A 98 -5.37 7.30 5.36
N ILE A 99 -4.86 6.86 6.50
CA ILE A 99 -3.42 6.84 6.81
C ILE A 99 -2.69 5.94 5.82
N PHE A 100 -3.17 4.72 5.57
CA PHE A 100 -2.55 3.81 4.59
C PHE A 100 -2.54 4.41 3.19
N ALA A 101 -3.67 4.95 2.73
CA ALA A 101 -3.74 5.56 1.39
C ALA A 101 -2.75 6.73 1.26
N ASN A 102 -2.74 7.65 2.22
CA ASN A 102 -1.82 8.78 2.22
C ASN A 102 -0.35 8.34 2.25
N TYR A 103 -0.05 7.34 3.09
CA TYR A 103 1.29 6.79 3.20
C TYR A 103 1.76 6.21 1.86
N PHE A 104 0.96 5.32 1.23
CA PHE A 104 1.33 4.74 -0.06
C PHE A 104 1.41 5.76 -1.18
N ILE A 105 0.48 6.71 -1.26
CA ILE A 105 0.56 7.81 -2.24
C ILE A 105 1.88 8.57 -2.05
N SER A 106 2.25 8.90 -0.80
CA SER A 106 3.49 9.63 -0.53
C SER A 106 4.75 8.85 -0.94
N LYS A 107 4.70 7.52 -0.88
CA LYS A 107 5.77 6.63 -1.32
C LYS A 107 5.83 6.53 -2.84
N PHE A 108 4.69 6.30 -3.51
CA PHE A 108 4.63 6.18 -4.96
C PHE A 108 5.00 7.48 -5.68
N VAL A 109 4.64 8.65 -5.13
CA VAL A 109 5.05 9.95 -5.69
C VAL A 109 6.58 10.13 -5.72
N LYS A 110 7.30 9.48 -4.79
CA LYS A 110 8.77 9.54 -4.70
C LYS A 110 9.45 8.38 -5.41
N LEU A 111 8.68 7.40 -5.87
CA LEU A 111 9.21 6.19 -6.47
C LEU A 111 9.51 6.43 -7.95
N SER A 112 10.60 5.89 -8.44
CA SER A 112 10.91 5.89 -9.88
C SER A 112 10.41 4.60 -10.54
N PRO A 113 9.93 4.63 -11.80
CA PRO A 113 9.48 3.41 -12.48
C PRO A 113 10.56 2.33 -12.56
N GLU A 114 11.83 2.73 -12.65
CA GLU A 114 12.98 1.82 -12.71
C GLU A 114 13.10 0.98 -11.44
N ARG A 115 12.70 1.51 -10.27
CA ARG A 115 12.69 0.76 -9.01
C ARG A 115 11.72 -0.42 -9.09
N ILE A 116 10.51 -0.20 -9.64
CA ILE A 116 9.50 -1.26 -9.83
C ILE A 116 10.00 -2.29 -10.83
N LEU A 117 10.52 -1.84 -11.98
CA LEU A 117 11.03 -2.74 -13.02
C LEU A 117 12.21 -3.59 -12.54
N LYS A 118 13.06 -3.05 -11.66
CA LYS A 118 14.16 -3.79 -11.04
C LYS A 118 13.63 -4.91 -10.12
N PHE A 119 12.60 -4.64 -9.32
CA PHE A 119 11.94 -5.69 -8.51
C PHE A 119 11.35 -6.78 -9.41
N ASP A 120 10.66 -6.39 -10.48
CA ASP A 120 10.09 -7.34 -11.45
C ASP A 120 11.16 -8.26 -12.06
N TYR A 121 12.32 -7.70 -12.40
CA TYR A 121 13.43 -8.48 -12.93
C TYR A 121 13.95 -9.47 -11.87
N ASN A 122 14.22 -9.00 -10.66
CA ASN A 122 14.77 -9.84 -9.59
C ASN A 122 13.82 -10.98 -9.19
N ASN A 123 12.52 -10.73 -9.16
CA ASN A 123 11.50 -11.73 -8.78
C ASN A 123 11.19 -12.74 -9.90
N LYS A 124 11.59 -12.47 -11.16
CA LYS A 124 11.44 -13.41 -12.29
C LYS A 124 12.61 -14.36 -12.48
N VAL A 125 13.71 -14.18 -11.74
CA VAL A 125 14.94 -14.99 -11.85
C VAL A 125 14.95 -16.14 -10.83
N VAL A 126 13.78 -16.53 -10.32
CA VAL A 126 13.58 -17.70 -9.44
C VAL A 126 12.82 -18.78 -10.17
#